data_AF-A0A7R9UML2-F1
#
_entry.id   AF-A0A7R9UML2-F1
#
_cell.length_a   1.000
_cell.length_b   1.000
_cell.length_c   1.000
_cell.angle_alpha   90.00
_cell.angle_beta   90.00
_cell.angle_gamma   90.00
#
_symmetry.space_group_name_H-M   'P 1'
#
loop_
_entity.id
_entity.type
_entity.pdbx_description
1 polymer ?
#
loop_
_entity_poly.entity_id
_entity_poly.type
_entity_poly.pdbx_seq_one_letter_code
_entity_poly.pdbx_strand_id
1 'polypeptide(L)'
;STFMYDLHQVALMLAASTERSLLVLDEFGKGTHFRDGLSLLASFVLELAGRGEACPRLLLATHFNELLDLPEVAAANVQHKTMQAIVEPRVVGVGGDERGASEGVLLLYTVVDGRSSHSFAIS
;
A
#
# COMPACT_ATOMS: atom_id res chain seq x y z
N SER A 1 13.41 1.08 -18.50
CA SER A 1 12.79 0.31 -17.41
C SER A 1 11.66 1.15 -16.85
N THR A 2 10.47 0.58 -16.68
CA THR A 2 9.33 1.24 -16.03
C THR A 2 9.72 1.77 -14.64
N PHE A 3 10.52 0.99 -13.91
CA PHE A 3 11.00 1.37 -12.59
C PHE A 3 11.86 2.65 -12.56
N MET A 4 12.75 2.85 -13.54
CA MET A 4 13.55 4.09 -13.60
C MET A 4 12.68 5.33 -13.86
N TYR A 5 11.58 5.17 -14.61
CA TYR A 5 10.63 6.25 -14.84
C TYR A 5 9.87 6.58 -13.54
N ASP A 6 9.40 5.57 -12.81
CA ASP A 6 8.74 5.74 -11.52
C ASP A 6 9.65 6.44 -10.51
N LEU A 7 10.92 6.03 -10.44
CA LEU A 7 11.91 6.67 -9.58
C LEU A 7 12.13 8.14 -9.93
N HIS A 8 12.18 8.48 -11.22
CA HIS A 8 12.29 9.85 -11.66
C HIS A 8 11.06 10.69 -11.27
N GLN A 9 9.85 10.15 -11.41
CA GLN A 9 8.62 10.81 -10.98
C GLN A 9 8.59 11.06 -9.46
N VAL A 10 8.99 10.06 -8.66
CA VAL A 10 9.09 10.22 -7.20
C VAL A 10 10.13 11.28 -6.82
N ALA A 11 11.27 11.31 -7.48
CA ALA A 11 12.29 12.34 -7.24
C ALA A 11 11.77 13.75 -7.57
N LEU A 12 11.02 13.90 -8.67
CA LEU A 12 10.37 15.16 -9.03
C LEU A 12 9.29 15.56 -8.02
N MET A 13 8.44 14.62 -7.58
CA MET A 13 7.44 14.86 -6.54
C MET A 13 8.11 15.34 -5.25
N LEU A 14 9.20 14.69 -4.84
CA LEU A 14 9.95 15.08 -3.65
C LEU A 14 10.53 16.50 -3.78
N ALA A 15 11.17 16.81 -4.91
CA ALA A 15 11.81 18.11 -5.14
C ALA A 15 10.82 19.27 -5.31
N ALA A 16 9.65 19.02 -5.92
CA ALA A 16 8.66 20.06 -6.21
C ALA A 16 7.58 20.20 -5.11
N SER A 17 7.48 19.24 -4.19
CA SER A 17 6.46 19.26 -3.14
C SER A 17 6.69 20.38 -2.13
N THR A 18 5.59 21.03 -1.76
CA THR A 18 5.51 22.07 -0.73
C THR A 18 4.54 21.63 0.35
N GLU A 19 4.48 22.35 1.47
CA GLU A 19 3.51 22.07 2.56
C GLU A 19 2.03 22.04 2.10
N ARG A 20 1.71 22.73 0.99
CA ARG A 20 0.35 22.78 0.42
C ARG A 20 0.08 21.73 -0.64
N SER A 21 1.05 20.87 -0.93
CA SER A 21 0.93 19.82 -1.94
C SER A 21 0.12 18.63 -1.42
N LEU A 22 -0.64 18.01 -2.32
CA LEU A 22 -1.19 16.67 -2.14
C LEU A 22 -0.43 15.74 -3.08
N LEU A 23 0.28 14.78 -2.50
CA LEU A 23 1.01 13.75 -3.20
C LEU A 23 0.17 12.47 -3.23
N VAL A 24 0.05 11.85 -4.40
CA VAL A 24 -0.64 10.57 -4.58
C VAL A 24 0.37 9.61 -5.19
N LEU A 25 0.65 8.51 -4.50
CA LEU A 25 1.58 7.48 -4.95
C LEU A 25 0.86 6.14 -4.95
N ASP A 26 0.84 5.50 -6.11
CA ASP A 26 0.15 4.23 -6.34
C ASP A 26 1.13 3.15 -6.78
N GLU A 27 1.22 2.08 -5.98
CA GLU A 27 2.01 0.87 -6.23
C GLU A 27 3.45 1.11 -6.74
N PHE A 28 4.18 2.00 -6.07
CA PHE A 28 5.59 2.24 -6.33
C PHE A 28 6.45 0.98 -6.08
N GLY A 29 7.46 0.77 -6.93
CA GLY A 29 8.40 -0.35 -6.77
C GLY A 29 8.05 -1.59 -7.59
N LYS A 30 7.12 -1.49 -8.54
CA LYS A 30 6.90 -2.55 -9.53
C LYS A 30 8.13 -2.74 -10.41
N GLY A 31 8.56 -4.00 -10.57
CA GLY A 31 9.67 -4.34 -11.46
C GLY A 31 11.08 -4.08 -10.89
N THR A 32 11.20 -3.93 -9.56
CA THR A 32 12.48 -3.98 -8.84
C THR A 32 12.47 -5.10 -7.79
N HIS A 33 13.61 -5.38 -7.15
CA HIS A 33 13.65 -6.29 -6.02
C HIS A 33 12.83 -5.72 -4.86
N PHE A 34 12.08 -6.60 -4.18
CA PHE A 34 11.23 -6.24 -3.04
C PHE A 34 11.94 -5.35 -2.01
N ARG A 35 13.16 -5.72 -1.62
CA ARG A 35 13.95 -4.97 -0.62
C ARG A 35 14.33 -3.58 -1.10
N ASP A 36 14.66 -3.43 -2.38
CA ASP A 36 15.04 -2.14 -2.97
C ASP A 36 13.80 -1.23 -3.06
N GLY A 37 12.67 -1.76 -3.52
CA GLY A 37 11.40 -1.05 -3.57
C GLY A 37 10.93 -0.57 -2.20
N LEU A 38 10.95 -1.47 -1.19
CA LEU A 38 10.60 -1.15 0.18
C LEU A 38 11.52 -0.06 0.77
N SER A 39 12.84 -0.19 0.59
CA SER A 39 13.81 0.75 1.14
C SER A 39 13.69 2.15 0.52
N LEU A 40 13.45 2.21 -0.80
CA LEU A 40 13.24 3.48 -1.49
C LEU A 40 11.92 4.14 -1.07
N LEU A 41 10.84 3.36 -0.95
CA LEU A 41 9.56 3.89 -0.48
C LEU A 41 9.65 4.38 0.96
N ALA A 42 10.30 3.63 1.84
CA ALA A 42 10.54 4.03 3.22
C ALA A 42 11.32 5.34 3.29
N SER A 43 12.42 5.44 2.53
CA SER A 43 13.22 6.66 2.48
C SER A 43 12.41 7.87 2.00
N PHE A 44 11.56 7.70 0.99
CA PHE A 44 10.66 8.75 0.50
C PHE A 44 9.66 9.21 1.56
N VAL A 45 9.00 8.28 2.26
CA VAL A 45 8.03 8.61 3.31
C VAL A 45 8.71 9.31 4.48
N LEU A 46 9.87 8.82 4.92
CA LEU A 46 10.63 9.40 6.03
C LEU A 46 11.17 10.80 5.69
N GLU A 47 11.62 11.02 4.46
CA GLU A 47 12.06 12.33 4.00
C GLU A 47 10.92 13.35 4.03
N LEU A 48 9.71 12.97 3.60
CA LEU A 48 8.54 13.83 3.70
C LEU A 48 8.16 14.10 5.17
N ALA A 49 8.10 13.06 6.00
CA ALA A 49 7.79 13.18 7.42
C ALA A 49 8.81 14.05 8.17
N GLY A 50 10.08 13.97 7.80
CA GLY A 50 11.18 14.77 8.35
C GLY A 50 11.05 16.28 8.13
N ARG A 51 10.17 16.72 7.21
CA ARG A 51 9.88 18.15 6.98
C ARG A 51 9.05 18.80 8.09
N GLY A 52 8.53 18.01 9.04
CA GLY A 52 7.77 18.52 10.17
C GLY A 52 6.51 19.28 9.72
N GLU A 53 6.37 20.55 10.12
CA GLU A 53 5.22 21.39 9.74
C GLU A 53 5.11 21.62 8.23
N ALA A 54 6.23 21.54 7.50
CA ALA A 54 6.26 21.69 6.04
C ALA A 54 5.99 20.36 5.29
N CYS A 55 5.60 19.31 5.99
CA CYS A 55 5.28 18.01 5.38
C CYS A 55 4.01 18.12 4.51
N PRO A 56 4.07 17.75 3.21
CA PRO A 56 2.90 17.70 2.35
C PRO A 56 1.92 16.59 2.78
N ARG A 57 0.68 16.66 2.28
CA ARG A 57 -0.26 15.55 2.46
C ARG A 57 0.10 14.43 1.48
N LEU A 58 0.26 13.21 1.98
CA LEU A 58 0.55 12.02 1.16
C LEU A 58 -0.60 11.02 1.24
N LEU A 59 -1.11 10.60 0.08
CA LEU A 59 -1.94 9.41 -0.09
C LEU A 59 -1.09 8.33 -0.75
N LEU A 60 -0.82 7.24 -0.02
CA LEU A 60 0.03 6.14 -0.46
C LEU A 60 -0.79 4.85 -0.54
N ALA A 61 -0.87 4.26 -1.73
CA ALA A 61 -1.38 2.91 -1.95
C ALA A 61 -0.20 1.98 -2.22
N THR A 62 -0.04 0.93 -1.42
CA THR A 62 1.08 -0.01 -1.54
C THR A 62 0.69 -1.41 -1.06
N HIS A 63 1.39 -2.42 -1.59
CA HIS A 63 1.35 -3.81 -1.09
C HIS A 63 2.44 -4.08 -0.05
N PHE A 64 3.32 -3.12 0.23
CA PHE A 64 4.37 -3.25 1.23
C PHE A 64 3.82 -3.04 2.64
N ASN A 65 3.20 -4.07 3.21
CA ASN A 65 2.72 -4.02 4.59
C ASN A 65 3.86 -3.82 5.60
N GLU A 66 5.04 -4.36 5.28
CA GLU A 66 6.27 -4.26 6.09
C GLU A 66 6.75 -2.81 6.23
N LEU A 67 6.41 -1.91 5.30
CA LEU A 67 6.70 -0.49 5.42
C LEU A 67 6.11 0.09 6.70
N LEU A 68 4.90 -0.36 7.04
CA LEU A 68 4.15 0.15 8.17
C LEU A 68 4.69 -0.39 9.50
N ASP A 69 5.47 -1.48 9.46
CA ASP A 69 6.11 -2.07 10.64
C ASP A 69 7.46 -1.42 10.97
N LEU A 70 7.95 -0.53 10.10
CA LEU A 70 9.15 0.27 10.37
C LEU A 70 8.85 1.28 11.49
N PRO A 71 9.57 1.26 12.63
CA PRO A 71 9.33 2.15 13.76
C PRO A 71 9.34 3.63 13.40
N GLU A 72 10.22 4.02 12.47
CA GLU A 72 10.36 5.40 12.00
C GLU A 72 9.13 5.87 11.21
N VAL A 73 8.52 4.96 10.43
CA VAL A 73 7.30 5.24 9.68
C VAL A 73 6.10 5.23 10.62
N ALA A 74 6.05 4.30 11.58
CA ALA A 74 5.00 4.22 12.58
C ALA A 74 4.97 5.44 13.53
N ALA A 75 6.12 6.07 13.75
CA ALA A 75 6.23 7.30 14.54
C ALA A 75 5.74 8.55 13.76
N ALA A 76 5.65 8.48 12.43
CA ALA A 76 5.05 9.53 11.64
C ALA A 76 3.52 9.55 11.82
N ASN A 77 2.89 10.71 11.62
CA ASN A 77 1.44 10.88 11.71
C ASN A 77 0.71 10.20 10.53
N VAL A 78 0.71 8.87 10.50
CA VAL A 78 0.18 8.05 9.42
C VAL A 78 -1.16 7.47 9.83
N GLN A 79 -2.18 7.67 9.00
CA GLN A 79 -3.47 7.01 9.14
C GLN A 79 -3.53 5.80 8.20
N HIS A 80 -3.76 4.62 8.74
CA HIS A 80 -3.92 3.40 7.95
C HIS A 80 -5.38 3.26 7.50
N LYS A 81 -5.56 3.14 6.19
CA LYS A 81 -6.86 2.87 5.57
C LYS A 81 -6.75 1.64 4.69
N THR A 82 -7.84 0.89 4.58
CA THR A 82 -7.94 -0.27 3.69
C THR A 82 -9.27 -0.30 2.96
N MET A 83 -9.31 -1.00 1.82
CA MET A 83 -10.54 -1.22 1.07
C MET A 83 -11.31 -2.38 1.70
N GLN A 84 -12.57 -2.14 2.07
CA GLN A 84 -13.40 -3.14 2.70
C GLN A 84 -13.71 -4.29 1.73
N ALA A 85 -13.38 -5.50 2.16
CA ALA A 85 -13.70 -6.74 1.48
C ALA A 85 -14.42 -7.70 2.44
N ILE A 86 -15.43 -8.41 1.94
CA ILE A 86 -16.09 -9.50 2.65
C ILE A 86 -15.60 -10.80 2.05
N VAL A 87 -15.14 -11.72 2.91
CA VAL A 87 -14.82 -13.09 2.52
C VAL A 87 -16.01 -13.96 2.86
N GLU A 88 -16.65 -14.51 1.83
CA GLU A 88 -17.76 -15.45 1.98
C GLU A 88 -17.25 -16.88 1.79
N PRO A 89 -17.47 -17.78 2.77
CA PRO A 89 -17.19 -19.19 2.57
C PRO A 89 -18.17 -19.73 1.53
N ARG A 90 -17.65 -20.15 0.38
CA ARG A 90 -18.47 -20.79 -0.65
C ARG A 90 -18.72 -22.24 -0.23
N VAL A 91 -19.95 -22.54 0.20
CA VAL A 91 -20.36 -23.91 0.51
C VAL A 91 -20.42 -24.68 -0.81
N VAL A 92 -19.42 -25.53 -1.04
CA VAL A 92 -19.43 -26.49 -2.15
C VAL A 92 -20.61 -27.44 -1.92
N GLY A 93 -21.51 -27.51 -2.90
CA GLY A 93 -22.70 -28.37 -2.82
C GLY A 93 -22.31 -29.83 -2.54
N VAL A 94 -23.17 -30.52 -1.77
CA VAL A 94 -23.02 -31.93 -1.37
C VAL A 94 -22.93 -32.82 -2.62
N GLY A 95 -21.71 -33.09 -3.06
CA GLY A 95 -21.38 -33.94 -4.20
C GLY A 95 -19.88 -34.16 -4.20
N GLY A 96 -19.45 -35.34 -3.75
CA GLY A 96 -18.08 -35.61 -3.34
C GLY A 96 -17.01 -35.33 -4.40
N ASP A 97 -16.25 -34.27 -4.18
CA ASP A 97 -14.85 -34.14 -4.59
C ASP A 97 -14.17 -33.19 -3.59
N GLU A 98 -13.31 -33.71 -2.72
CA GLU A 98 -12.65 -32.96 -1.64
C GLU A 98 -11.46 -32.13 -2.16
N ARG A 99 -11.68 -31.30 -3.20
CA ARG A 99 -10.66 -30.39 -3.73
C ARG A 99 -11.12 -28.95 -3.62
N GLY A 100 -10.67 -28.30 -2.54
CA GLY A 100 -10.54 -26.84 -2.43
C GLY A 100 -11.85 -26.11 -2.13
N ALA A 101 -12.06 -25.75 -0.88
CA ALA A 101 -12.96 -24.64 -0.56
C ALA A 101 -12.39 -23.36 -1.19
N SER A 102 -13.00 -22.87 -2.26
CA SER A 102 -12.68 -21.56 -2.85
C SER A 102 -13.43 -20.49 -2.06
N GLU A 103 -12.73 -19.61 -1.38
CA GLU A 103 -13.32 -18.45 -0.71
C GLU A 103 -13.75 -17.42 -1.77
N GLY A 104 -14.99 -16.94 -1.68
CA GLY A 104 -15.48 -15.84 -2.51
C GLY A 104 -15.13 -14.50 -1.86
N VAL A 105 -14.55 -13.56 -2.62
CA VAL A 105 -14.26 -12.21 -2.13
C VAL A 105 -15.22 -11.20 -2.76
N LEU A 106 -15.95 -10.47 -1.92
CA LEU A 106 -16.83 -9.36 -2.30
C LEU A 106 -16.15 -8.03 -1.95
N LEU A 107 -15.87 -7.21 -2.96
CA LEU A 107 -15.31 -5.87 -2.78
C LEU A 107 -16.44 -4.85 -2.61
N LEU A 108 -16.47 -4.16 -1.46
CA LEU A 108 -17.52 -3.18 -1.14
C LEU A 108 -17.16 -1.75 -1.59
N TYR A 109 -15.99 -1.57 -2.21
CA TYR A 109 -15.48 -0.28 -2.70
C TYR A 109 -15.53 0.87 -1.67
N THR A 110 -15.49 0.52 -0.38
CA THR A 110 -15.57 1.48 0.73
C THR A 110 -14.23 1.51 1.46
N VAL A 111 -13.69 2.70 1.68
CA VAL A 111 -12.47 2.90 2.46
C VAL A 111 -12.81 2.89 3.94
N VAL A 112 -12.14 2.02 4.71
CA VAL A 112 -12.32 1.90 6.16
C VAL A 112 -10.98 2.08 6.89
N ASP A 113 -11.04 2.43 8.18
CA ASP A 113 -9.86 2.48 9.03
C ASP A 113 -9.26 1.09 9.25
N GLY A 114 -7.92 1.02 9.23
CA GLY A 114 -7.17 -0.21 9.50
C GLY A 114 -6.21 -0.60 8.38
N ARG A 115 -5.57 -1.76 8.58
CA ARG A 115 -4.67 -2.39 7.62
C ARG A 115 -5.38 -3.60 7.00
N SER A 116 -5.06 -3.92 5.74
CA SER A 116 -5.45 -5.24 5.21
C SER A 116 -4.62 -6.31 5.90
N SER A 117 -5.26 -7.33 6.43
CA SER A 117 -4.60 -8.50 7.02
C SER A 117 -4.33 -9.62 6.01
N HIS A 118 -4.91 -9.54 4.81
CA HIS A 118 -4.88 -10.60 3.81
C HIS A 118 -4.69 -10.05 2.39
N SER A 119 -3.93 -10.77 1.57
CA SER A 119 -3.87 -10.54 0.13
C SER A 119 -5.01 -11.32 -0.54
N PHE A 120 -6.07 -10.63 -0.93
CA PHE A 120 -7.25 -11.23 -1.57
C PHE A 120 -7.00 -11.68 -3.04
N ALA A 121 -5.75 -11.58 -3.52
CA ALA A 121 -5.35 -11.93 -4.88
C ALA A 121 -4.95 -13.41 -5.05
N ILE A 122 -4.97 -14.21 -3.99
CA ILE A 122 -4.66 -15.64 -4.06
C ILE A 122 -5.99 -16.41 -3.90
N SER A 123 -6.58 -16.78 -5.03
CA SER A 123 -7.59 -17.84 -5.14
C SER A 123 -7.15 -18.86 -6.19
#